data_AF-B7PAN6-F1
#
_entry.id   AF-B7PAN6-F1
#
_cell.length_a   1.000
_cell.length_b   1.000
_cell.length_c   1.000
_cell.angle_alpha   90.00
_cell.angle_beta   90.00
_cell.angle_gamma   90.00
#
_symmetry.space_group_name_H-M   'P 1'
#
loop_
_entity.id
_entity.type
_entity.pdbx_description
1 polymer ?
#
loop_
_entity_poly.entity_id
_entity_poly.type
_entity_poly.pdbx_seq_one_letter_code
_entity_poly.pdbx_strand_id
1 'polypeptide(L)'
;MGAPQKAHGEAWKDPPYCRDESDMDDSDDDTSDGDGKLVLAKWTSLIRHIINVHRHPDPLHPACEHGNVPDRLWLEEGTETFRKLEAILMAPNLLRDIPFLSPKEQTFGLESFHAVLIHFAPKSSKFQYDGMLARTYIAALHYNQNAGRDVLLDEDGSPKFYQRCSKAQKRWTLAPVKESVTY
;
A
#
# COMPACT_ATOMS: atom_id res chain seq x y z
N MET A 1 67.37 -1.18 -13.47
CA MET A 1 67.11 0.18 -12.95
C MET A 1 66.17 0.83 -13.95
N GLY A 2 64.88 1.08 -13.72
CA GLY A 2 64.18 1.58 -12.54
C GLY A 2 63.33 2.75 -13.08
N ALA A 3 62.01 2.57 -13.15
CA ALA A 3 61.03 3.53 -13.71
C ALA A 3 60.90 4.81 -12.84
N PRO A 4 60.19 5.87 -13.27
CA PRO A 4 58.72 5.82 -13.36
C PRO A 4 58.12 6.54 -14.59
N GLN A 5 57.06 5.96 -15.15
CA GLN A 5 56.09 6.66 -16.02
C GLN A 5 54.69 6.57 -15.41
N LYS A 6 53.93 7.64 -15.62
CA LYS A 6 52.69 8.01 -14.95
C LYS A 6 51.56 7.01 -15.19
N ALA A 7 50.74 6.84 -14.16
CA ALA A 7 49.63 5.91 -14.11
C ALA A 7 48.32 6.50 -14.67
N HIS A 8 47.42 5.57 -15.00
CA HIS A 8 45.98 5.69 -15.24
C HIS A 8 45.51 6.30 -16.58
N GLY A 9 45.44 5.45 -17.60
CA GLY A 9 44.40 5.51 -18.61
C GLY A 9 43.31 4.50 -18.27
N GLU A 10 42.20 4.95 -17.69
CA GLU A 10 40.99 4.14 -17.54
C GLU A 10 40.21 4.17 -18.85
N ALA A 11 40.14 3.00 -19.50
CA ALA A 11 39.15 2.70 -20.51
C ALA A 11 37.88 2.17 -19.83
N TRP A 12 36.73 2.39 -20.48
CA TRP A 12 35.39 1.86 -20.22
C TRP A 12 34.55 2.59 -19.17
N LYS A 13 33.66 3.47 -19.65
CA LYS A 13 32.36 3.75 -19.00
C LYS A 13 31.27 3.88 -20.06
N ASP A 14 30.81 2.75 -20.56
CA ASP A 14 29.37 2.61 -20.73
C ASP A 14 28.81 2.35 -19.31
N PRO A 15 27.91 3.20 -18.78
CA PRO A 15 27.27 2.92 -17.51
C PRO A 15 26.55 1.56 -17.62
N PRO A 16 26.76 0.64 -16.67
CA PRO A 16 25.96 -0.57 -16.62
C PRO A 16 24.52 -0.13 -16.32
N TYR A 17 23.62 -0.48 -17.21
CA TYR A 17 22.26 -0.92 -16.88
C TYR A 17 21.91 -0.82 -15.38
N CYS A 18 21.28 0.29 -14.97
CA CYS A 18 20.27 0.26 -13.92
C CYS A 18 18.95 0.18 -14.68
N ARG A 19 18.66 -0.93 -15.36
CA ARG A 19 17.92 -2.07 -14.81
C ARG A 19 16.66 -1.61 -14.09
N ASP A 20 15.60 -1.61 -14.90
CA ASP A 20 14.21 -1.90 -14.58
C ASP A 20 13.47 -0.86 -13.72
N GLU A 21 12.79 0.07 -14.41
CA GLU A 21 11.62 0.84 -13.92
C GLU A 21 10.39 -0.06 -13.66
N SER A 22 10.62 -1.28 -13.19
CA SER A 22 9.61 -2.19 -12.68
C SER A 22 10.08 -2.57 -11.29
N ASP A 23 9.37 -2.10 -10.25
CA ASP A 23 9.42 -2.51 -8.82
C ASP A 23 9.25 -1.33 -7.84
N MET A 24 8.76 -0.18 -8.29
CA MET A 24 7.80 0.60 -7.49
C MET A 24 6.42 0.49 -8.13
N ASP A 25 6.01 -0.77 -8.26
CA ASP A 25 4.60 -1.07 -8.34
C ASP A 25 4.04 -0.88 -6.93
N ASP A 26 3.54 0.33 -6.64
CA ASP A 26 2.49 0.53 -5.63
C ASP A 26 1.15 -0.06 -6.17
N SER A 27 1.18 -1.12 -6.99
CA SER A 27 0.13 -2.14 -7.02
C SER A 27 0.18 -2.82 -5.66
N ASP A 28 -0.42 -2.13 -4.69
CA ASP A 28 -1.29 -2.77 -3.76
C ASP A 28 -2.44 -3.41 -4.59
N ASP A 29 -2.13 -4.50 -5.31
CA ASP A 29 -3.11 -5.32 -6.01
C ASP A 29 -3.95 -5.96 -4.91
N ASP A 30 -5.02 -5.26 -4.53
CA ASP A 30 -6.16 -5.92 -3.94
C ASP A 30 -6.58 -6.99 -4.95
N THR A 31 -6.16 -8.24 -4.69
CA THR A 31 -6.51 -9.39 -5.53
C THR A 31 -8.03 -9.63 -5.62
N SER A 32 -8.83 -8.81 -4.92
CA SER A 32 -10.28 -8.76 -5.04
C SER A 32 -10.82 -7.58 -5.86
N ASP A 33 -10.00 -6.60 -6.27
CA ASP A 33 -10.38 -5.37 -7.00
C ASP A 33 -11.61 -4.66 -6.38
N GLY A 34 -11.70 -4.67 -5.05
CA GLY A 34 -12.85 -4.14 -4.31
C GLY A 34 -14.14 -4.97 -4.43
N ASP A 35 -14.12 -6.17 -5.03
CA ASP A 35 -15.25 -7.11 -5.01
C ASP A 35 -15.35 -7.80 -3.64
N GLY A 36 -16.20 -7.24 -2.77
CA GLY A 36 -16.48 -7.79 -1.46
C GLY A 36 -16.94 -9.25 -1.46
N LYS A 37 -17.50 -9.78 -2.57
CA LYS A 37 -17.84 -11.21 -2.67
C LYS A 37 -16.59 -12.06 -2.85
N LEU A 38 -15.63 -11.60 -3.65
CA LEU A 38 -14.34 -12.26 -3.81
C LEU A 38 -13.51 -12.21 -2.52
N VAL A 39 -13.55 -11.09 -1.78
CA VAL A 39 -12.97 -11.01 -0.42
C VAL A 39 -13.56 -12.07 0.51
N LEU A 40 -14.89 -12.22 0.51
CA LEU A 40 -15.57 -13.22 1.31
C LEU A 40 -15.23 -14.67 0.89
N ALA A 41 -15.15 -14.92 -0.41
CA ALA A 41 -14.74 -16.22 -0.95
C ALA A 41 -13.30 -16.58 -0.52
N LYS A 42 -12.37 -15.64 -0.61
CA LYS A 42 -10.99 -15.78 -0.12
C LYS A 42 -10.93 -15.96 1.40
N TRP A 43 -11.77 -15.25 2.16
CA TRP A 43 -11.82 -15.40 3.60
C TRP A 43 -12.31 -16.78 4.04
N THR A 44 -13.41 -17.24 3.45
CA THR A 44 -14.00 -18.54 3.81
C THR A 44 -13.12 -19.72 3.38
N SER A 45 -12.27 -19.54 2.35
CA SER A 45 -11.32 -20.56 1.91
C SER A 45 -10.22 -20.86 2.93
N LEU A 46 -9.92 -19.94 3.85
CA LEU A 46 -8.86 -20.07 4.87
C LEU A 46 -8.99 -21.33 5.72
N ILE A 47 -10.23 -21.72 6.10
CA ILE A 47 -10.43 -22.91 6.93
C ILE A 47 -9.97 -24.19 6.24
N ARG A 48 -10.18 -24.26 4.92
CA ARG A 48 -9.71 -25.39 4.10
C ARG A 48 -8.21 -25.28 3.83
N HIS A 49 -7.71 -24.08 3.56
CA HIS A 49 -6.28 -23.85 3.35
C HIS A 49 -5.45 -24.27 4.57
N ILE A 50 -5.89 -23.97 5.80
CA ILE A 50 -5.16 -24.26 7.04
C ILE A 50 -5.04 -25.77 7.33
N ILE A 51 -5.88 -26.60 6.72
CA ILE A 51 -5.82 -28.07 6.76
C ILE A 51 -5.22 -28.67 5.47
N ASN A 52 -4.47 -27.87 4.70
CA ASN A 52 -3.84 -28.25 3.44
C ASN A 52 -4.81 -28.61 2.30
N VAL A 53 -6.05 -28.14 2.35
CA VAL A 53 -7.05 -28.34 1.29
C VAL A 53 -7.14 -27.07 0.45
N HIS A 54 -6.47 -27.09 -0.70
CA HIS A 54 -6.36 -25.96 -1.63
C HIS A 54 -7.43 -25.95 -2.74
N ARG A 55 -8.46 -26.80 -2.61
CA ARG A 55 -9.64 -26.79 -3.49
C ARG A 55 -10.87 -26.40 -2.69
N HIS A 56 -11.57 -25.38 -3.16
CA HIS A 56 -12.66 -24.73 -2.45
C HIS A 56 -13.99 -24.87 -3.20
N PRO A 57 -15.12 -24.88 -2.47
CA PRO A 57 -16.44 -25.00 -3.07
C PRO A 57 -16.91 -23.71 -3.75
N ASP A 58 -16.38 -22.56 -3.34
CA ASP A 58 -16.79 -21.27 -3.89
C ASP A 58 -16.20 -21.06 -5.30
N PRO A 59 -17.02 -20.86 -6.34
CA PRO A 59 -16.54 -20.67 -7.70
C PRO A 59 -15.77 -19.34 -7.89
N LEU A 60 -15.93 -18.35 -7.01
CA LEU A 60 -15.18 -17.09 -7.09
C LEU A 60 -13.72 -17.27 -6.67
N HIS A 61 -13.43 -18.26 -5.82
CA HIS A 61 -12.07 -18.59 -5.41
C HIS A 61 -11.91 -20.12 -5.29
N PRO A 62 -11.84 -20.84 -6.43
CA PRO A 62 -11.89 -22.30 -6.46
C PRO A 62 -10.60 -22.97 -5.99
N ALA A 63 -9.47 -22.26 -6.03
CA ALA A 63 -8.16 -22.73 -5.57
C ALA A 63 -7.28 -21.58 -5.09
N CYS A 64 -6.30 -21.90 -4.22
CA CYS A 64 -5.34 -20.92 -3.72
C CYS A 64 -4.38 -20.40 -4.81
N GLU A 65 -4.04 -19.11 -4.76
CA GLU A 65 -3.18 -18.41 -5.73
C GLU A 65 -1.70 -18.48 -5.33
N HIS A 66 -1.20 -19.68 -5.03
CA HIS A 66 0.22 -19.89 -4.76
C HIS A 66 0.75 -21.15 -5.43
N GLY A 67 2.06 -21.19 -5.64
CA GLY A 67 2.76 -22.38 -6.10
C GLY A 67 2.81 -23.49 -5.06
N ASN A 68 3.72 -24.45 -5.25
CA ASN A 68 3.88 -25.56 -4.31
C ASN A 68 4.29 -25.04 -2.92
N VAL A 69 3.51 -25.41 -1.90
CA VAL A 69 3.82 -25.07 -0.50
C VAL A 69 4.74 -26.17 0.05
N PRO A 70 5.89 -25.82 0.66
CA PRO A 70 6.78 -26.81 1.26
C PRO A 70 6.08 -27.56 2.38
N ASP A 71 6.53 -28.79 2.64
CA ASP A 71 5.95 -29.63 3.67
C ASP A 71 6.09 -28.97 5.05
N ARG A 72 4.99 -28.99 5.80
CA ARG A 72 4.85 -28.33 7.11
C ARG A 72 3.78 -29.02 7.94
N LEU A 73 3.75 -28.71 9.23
CA LEU A 73 2.69 -29.17 10.12
C LEU A 73 1.41 -28.39 9.82
N TRP A 74 0.39 -29.11 9.36
CA TRP A 74 -0.95 -28.58 9.13
C TRP A 74 -1.86 -28.88 10.31
N LEU A 75 -2.94 -28.11 10.45
CA LEU A 75 -3.96 -28.46 11.44
C LEU A 75 -4.74 -29.67 10.96
N GLU A 76 -5.16 -30.50 11.91
CA GLU A 76 -6.06 -31.60 11.64
C GLU A 76 -7.51 -31.16 11.86
N GLU A 77 -8.35 -31.44 10.87
CA GLU A 77 -9.79 -31.19 10.94
C GLU A 77 -10.42 -31.94 12.11
N GLY A 78 -11.32 -31.28 12.85
CA GLY A 78 -12.01 -31.87 13.99
C GLY A 78 -11.27 -31.82 15.32
N THR A 79 -10.00 -31.39 15.35
CA THR A 79 -9.29 -31.08 16.61
C THR A 79 -9.94 -29.92 17.35
N GLU A 80 -9.73 -29.83 18.68
CA GLU A 80 -10.25 -28.72 19.48
C GLU A 80 -9.71 -27.37 18.98
N THR A 81 -8.42 -27.33 18.60
CA THR A 81 -7.78 -26.15 18.04
C THR A 81 -8.42 -25.72 16.72
N PHE A 82 -8.68 -26.67 15.82
CA PHE A 82 -9.38 -26.40 14.56
C PHE A 82 -10.77 -25.82 14.79
N ARG A 83 -11.57 -26.44 15.67
CA ARG A 83 -12.94 -25.97 15.97
C ARG A 83 -12.98 -24.57 16.57
N LYS A 84 -12.03 -24.23 17.45
CA LYS A 84 -11.92 -22.88 18.02
C LYS A 84 -11.57 -21.86 16.94
N LEU A 85 -10.66 -22.20 16.03
CA LEU A 85 -10.29 -21.33 14.92
C LEU A 85 -11.45 -21.14 13.94
N GLU A 86 -12.14 -22.23 13.59
CA GLU A 86 -13.35 -22.22 12.76
C GLU A 86 -14.44 -21.31 13.33
N ALA A 87 -14.72 -21.43 14.64
CA ALA A 87 -15.72 -20.59 15.30
C ALA A 87 -15.39 -19.08 15.22
N ILE A 88 -14.11 -18.72 15.20
CA ILE A 88 -13.66 -17.32 15.08
C ILE A 88 -13.75 -16.86 13.62
N LEU A 89 -13.18 -17.63 12.69
CA LEU A 89 -13.11 -17.24 11.27
C LEU A 89 -14.48 -17.26 10.59
N MET A 90 -15.39 -18.14 11.03
CA MET A 90 -16.74 -18.30 10.45
C MET A 90 -17.83 -17.61 11.30
N ALA A 91 -17.45 -16.68 12.18
CA ALA A 91 -18.41 -15.95 13.00
C ALA A 91 -19.43 -15.18 12.11
N PRO A 92 -20.75 -15.32 12.30
CA PRO A 92 -21.76 -14.77 11.38
C PRO A 92 -21.69 -13.26 11.19
N ASN A 93 -21.39 -12.53 12.27
CA ASN A 93 -21.19 -11.08 12.24
C ASN A 93 -19.95 -10.71 11.42
N LEU A 94 -18.86 -11.47 11.55
CA LEU A 94 -17.64 -11.25 10.81
C LEU A 94 -17.85 -11.47 9.31
N LEU A 95 -18.47 -12.60 8.93
CA LEU A 95 -18.77 -12.91 7.53
C LEU A 95 -19.69 -11.88 6.86
N ARG A 96 -20.59 -11.26 7.62
CA ARG A 96 -21.46 -10.18 7.12
C ARG A 96 -20.68 -8.89 6.86
N ASP A 97 -19.68 -8.61 7.68
CA ASP A 97 -18.96 -7.33 7.66
C ASP A 97 -17.77 -7.36 6.66
N ILE A 98 -17.20 -8.54 6.39
CA ILE A 98 -16.06 -8.75 5.47
C ILE A 98 -16.27 -8.16 4.07
N PRO A 99 -17.41 -8.35 3.39
CA PRO A 99 -17.64 -7.77 2.06
C PRO A 99 -17.60 -6.23 2.03
N PHE A 100 -17.73 -5.58 3.18
CA PHE A 100 -17.74 -4.13 3.32
C PHE A 100 -16.42 -3.57 3.86
N LEU A 101 -15.40 -4.42 4.02
CA LEU A 101 -14.07 -3.95 4.36
C LEU A 101 -13.55 -3.09 3.21
N SER A 102 -13.23 -1.84 3.53
CA SER A 102 -12.59 -0.96 2.58
C SER A 102 -11.20 -1.50 2.23
N PRO A 103 -10.82 -1.54 0.94
CA PRO A 103 -9.42 -1.69 0.54
C PRO A 103 -8.58 -0.65 1.29
N LYS A 104 -7.42 -1.07 1.79
CA LYS A 104 -6.62 -0.33 2.76
C LYS A 104 -6.11 1.01 2.20
N GLU A 105 -6.09 1.16 0.87
CA GLU A 105 -5.68 2.39 0.19
C GLU A 105 -6.76 3.51 0.12
N GLN A 106 -8.03 3.24 0.45
CA GLN A 106 -9.13 4.15 0.05
C GLN A 106 -9.28 5.47 0.83
N THR A 107 -8.69 5.66 2.02
CA THR A 107 -8.83 6.96 2.73
C THR A 107 -7.60 7.86 2.68
N PHE A 108 -6.41 7.34 2.39
CA PHE A 108 -5.20 8.18 2.47
C PHE A 108 -5.23 9.34 1.47
N GLY A 109 -5.59 9.07 0.20
CA GLY A 109 -5.73 10.09 -0.83
C GLY A 109 -6.82 11.10 -0.48
N LEU A 110 -7.99 10.61 -0.05
CA LEU A 110 -9.14 11.44 0.33
C LEU A 110 -8.86 12.33 1.54
N GLU A 111 -8.24 11.78 2.59
CA GLU A 111 -7.81 12.53 3.78
C GLU A 111 -6.79 13.61 3.40
N SER A 112 -5.85 13.29 2.51
CA SER A 112 -4.85 14.24 2.01
C SER A 112 -5.52 15.38 1.23
N PHE A 113 -6.47 15.08 0.36
CA PHE A 113 -7.24 16.11 -0.36
C PHE A 113 -8.04 16.99 0.60
N HIS A 114 -8.71 16.40 1.60
CA HIS A 114 -9.45 17.18 2.60
C HIS A 114 -8.55 18.11 3.41
N ALA A 115 -7.31 17.69 3.73
CA ALA A 115 -6.34 18.57 4.39
C ALA A 115 -5.98 19.79 3.52
N VAL A 116 -5.76 19.59 2.22
CA VAL A 116 -5.54 20.67 1.23
C VAL A 116 -6.77 21.57 1.14
N LEU A 117 -7.96 21.00 1.04
CA LEU A 117 -9.21 21.77 0.96
C LEU A 117 -9.40 22.66 2.20
N ILE A 118 -9.12 22.14 3.39
CA ILE A 118 -9.19 22.92 4.64
C ILE A 118 -8.18 24.07 4.64
N HIS A 119 -7.02 23.91 4.00
CA HIS A 119 -6.03 24.98 3.88
C HIS A 119 -6.54 26.14 3.01
N PHE A 120 -7.12 25.85 1.85
CA PHE A 120 -7.60 26.87 0.90
C PHE A 120 -8.98 27.45 1.26
N ALA A 121 -9.86 26.62 1.84
CA ALA A 121 -11.22 26.98 2.26
C ALA A 121 -11.48 26.53 3.71
N PRO A 122 -10.90 27.23 4.72
CA PRO A 122 -11.10 26.87 6.11
C PRO A 122 -12.56 26.98 6.54
N LYS A 123 -13.08 25.97 7.23
CA LYS A 123 -14.46 25.97 7.77
C LYS A 123 -14.74 27.10 8.76
N SER A 124 -13.69 27.64 9.40
CA SER A 124 -13.76 28.76 10.34
C SER A 124 -13.94 30.12 9.67
N SER A 125 -13.76 30.21 8.34
CA SER A 125 -13.89 31.45 7.59
C SER A 125 -15.19 31.49 6.80
N LYS A 126 -15.84 32.65 6.77
CA LYS A 126 -17.03 32.86 5.96
C LYS A 126 -16.62 33.35 4.58
N PHE A 127 -17.04 32.63 3.54
CA PHE A 127 -16.85 33.03 2.15
C PHE A 127 -18.21 33.21 1.48
N GLN A 128 -18.29 34.14 0.54
CA GLN A 128 -19.39 34.15 -0.42
C GLN A 128 -19.29 32.91 -1.33
N TYR A 129 -20.39 32.56 -1.98
CA TYR A 129 -20.46 31.36 -2.83
C TYR A 129 -19.32 31.33 -3.88
N ASP A 130 -19.15 32.40 -4.64
CA ASP A 130 -18.10 32.48 -5.68
C ASP A 130 -16.69 32.33 -5.11
N GLY A 131 -16.44 32.91 -3.93
CA GLY A 131 -15.16 32.80 -3.23
C GLY A 131 -14.86 31.39 -2.74
N MET A 132 -15.88 30.69 -2.24
CA MET A 132 -15.77 29.29 -1.83
C MET A 132 -15.57 28.36 -3.03
N LEU A 133 -16.28 28.63 -4.13
CA LEU A 133 -16.16 27.88 -5.38
C LEU A 133 -14.74 28.00 -5.96
N ALA A 134 -14.23 29.23 -6.11
CA ALA A 134 -12.88 29.48 -6.61
C ALA A 134 -11.80 28.81 -5.74
N ARG A 135 -11.92 28.91 -4.41
CA ARG A 135 -10.97 28.28 -3.48
C ARG A 135 -11.00 26.75 -3.56
N THR A 136 -12.18 26.17 -3.73
CA THR A 136 -12.33 24.71 -3.94
C THR A 136 -11.65 24.28 -5.24
N TYR A 137 -11.82 25.05 -6.33
CA TYR A 137 -11.14 24.75 -7.59
C TYR A 137 -9.62 24.85 -7.47
N ILE A 138 -9.10 25.89 -6.81
CA ILE A 138 -7.66 26.02 -6.58
C ILE A 138 -7.13 24.85 -5.73
N ALA A 139 -7.87 24.42 -4.71
CA ALA A 139 -7.51 23.26 -3.89
C ALA A 139 -7.44 21.97 -4.72
N ALA A 140 -8.41 21.76 -5.62
CA ALA A 140 -8.42 20.61 -6.52
C ALA A 140 -7.26 20.64 -7.51
N LEU A 141 -6.99 21.79 -8.14
CA LEU A 141 -5.85 21.96 -9.05
C LEU A 141 -4.52 21.74 -8.33
N HIS A 142 -4.36 22.32 -7.14
CA HIS A 142 -3.17 22.13 -6.32
C HIS A 142 -2.97 20.66 -5.96
N TYR A 143 -4.03 19.96 -5.52
CA TYR A 143 -3.94 18.54 -5.19
C TYR A 143 -3.57 17.71 -6.42
N ASN A 144 -4.26 17.89 -7.55
CA ASN A 144 -4.00 17.13 -8.77
C ASN A 144 -2.55 17.28 -9.26
N GLN A 145 -1.98 18.48 -9.15
CA GLN A 145 -0.58 18.73 -9.53
C GLN A 145 0.42 18.13 -8.53
N ASN A 146 0.06 18.03 -7.24
CA ASN A 146 1.01 17.74 -6.16
C ASN A 146 0.81 16.39 -5.45
N ALA A 147 -0.23 15.62 -5.80
CA ALA A 147 -0.55 14.33 -5.18
C ALA A 147 0.56 13.28 -5.45
N GLY A 148 1.00 13.22 -6.70
CA GLY A 148 2.02 12.28 -7.21
C GLY A 148 3.46 12.79 -7.11
N ARG A 149 3.76 13.74 -6.21
CA ARG A 149 5.14 14.21 -6.06
C ARG A 149 6.07 13.10 -5.57
N ASP A 150 7.21 13.03 -6.22
CA ASP A 150 8.29 12.10 -5.91
C ASP A 150 8.91 12.37 -4.53
N VAL A 151 9.61 11.35 -4.03
CA VAL A 151 10.36 11.44 -2.78
C VAL A 151 11.61 12.26 -3.02
N LEU A 152 11.85 13.23 -2.13
CA LEU A 152 13.03 14.07 -2.16
C LEU A 152 14.28 13.20 -1.92
N LEU A 153 15.21 13.25 -2.85
CA LEU A 153 16.50 12.57 -2.74
C LEU A 153 17.52 13.44 -1.98
N ASP A 154 18.40 12.80 -1.24
CA ASP A 154 19.55 13.43 -0.59
C ASP A 154 20.72 13.63 -1.59
N GLU A 155 21.80 14.30 -1.17
CA GLU A 155 22.98 14.55 -2.03
C GLU A 155 23.61 13.26 -2.60
N ASP A 156 23.46 12.15 -1.88
CA ASP A 156 23.93 10.82 -2.27
C ASP A 156 22.91 10.02 -3.11
N GLY A 157 21.79 10.63 -3.51
CA GLY A 157 20.72 10.00 -4.30
C GLY A 157 19.81 9.04 -3.50
N SER A 158 19.93 9.02 -2.17
CA SER A 158 19.09 8.20 -1.29
C SER A 158 17.80 8.93 -0.90
N PRO A 159 16.64 8.25 -0.79
CA PRO A 159 15.38 8.89 -0.40
C PRO A 159 15.44 9.45 1.02
N LYS A 160 14.99 10.69 1.20
CA LYS A 160 14.97 11.38 2.48
C LYS A 160 13.72 11.02 3.27
N PHE A 161 13.90 10.65 4.54
CA PHE A 161 12.79 10.31 5.45
C PHE A 161 12.75 11.23 6.67
N TYR A 162 11.56 11.36 7.26
CA TYR A 162 11.36 11.98 8.56
C TYR A 162 10.60 11.04 9.50
N GLN A 163 10.81 11.21 10.80
CA GLN A 163 10.15 10.40 11.82
C GLN A 163 8.78 10.97 12.15
N ARG A 164 7.74 10.13 12.03
CA ARG A 164 6.37 10.44 12.45
C ARG A 164 5.95 9.48 13.56
N CYS A 165 5.42 10.02 14.65
CA CYS A 165 4.85 9.21 15.73
C CYS A 165 3.34 9.06 15.52
N SER A 166 2.85 7.83 15.43
CA SER A 166 1.42 7.54 15.48
C SER A 166 0.94 7.68 16.94
N LYS A 167 0.12 8.69 17.22
CA LYS A 167 -0.43 8.92 18.57
C LYS A 167 -1.30 7.75 19.05
N ALA A 168 -2.03 7.10 18.15
CA ALA A 168 -2.91 5.98 18.47
C ALA A 168 -2.11 4.72 18.86
N GLN A 169 -1.06 4.41 18.09
CA GLN A 169 -0.28 3.20 18.28
C GLN A 169 0.96 3.40 19.17
N LYS A 170 1.27 4.66 19.54
CA LYS A 170 2.50 5.06 20.24
C LYS A 170 3.77 4.51 19.57
N ARG A 171 3.75 4.41 18.23
CA ARG A 171 4.81 3.82 17.42
C ARG A 171 5.41 4.85 16.48
N TRP A 172 6.72 4.83 16.34
CA TRP A 172 7.46 5.63 15.37
C TRP A 172 7.50 4.94 14.01
N THR A 173 7.21 5.69 12.97
CA THR A 173 7.27 5.25 11.57
C THR A 173 8.07 6.27 10.78
N LEU A 174 8.91 5.79 9.87
CA LEU A 174 9.56 6.65 8.87
C LEU A 174 8.56 6.97 7.77
N ALA A 175 8.45 8.24 7.41
CA ALA A 175 7.64 8.72 6.30
C ALA A 175 8.55 9.43 5.28
N PRO A 176 8.37 9.21 3.97
CA PRO A 176 9.17 9.86 2.95
C PRO A 176 8.90 11.36 2.93
N VAL A 177 9.95 12.17 2.78
CA VAL A 177 9.85 13.60 2.52
C VAL A 177 9.61 13.76 1.03
N LYS A 178 8.50 14.37 0.63
CA LYS A 178 8.23 14.69 -0.79
C LYS A 178 8.96 15.97 -1.20
N GLU A 179 9.18 16.13 -2.50
CA GLU A 179 9.73 17.36 -3.09
C GLU A 179 8.90 18.61 -2.76
N SER A 180 9.39 19.80 -3.08
CA SER A 180 8.62 21.04 -2.91
C SER A 180 7.36 21.07 -3.79
N VAL A 181 6.38 21.90 -3.42
CA VAL A 181 5.18 22.13 -4.23
C VAL A 181 5.58 22.82 -5.54
N THR A 182 5.02 22.36 -6.66
CA THR A 182 5.22 22.95 -8.00
C THR A 182 3.91 23.53 -8.55
N TYR A 183 4.02 24.51 -9.45
CA TYR A 183 2.91 25.20 -10.12
C TYR A 183 3.27 25.56 -11.55
#